data_AF-A0A2E9LRA6-F1
#
_entry.id   AF-A0A2E9LRA6-F1
#
_cell.length_a   1.000
_cell.length_b   1.000
_cell.length_c   1.000
_cell.angle_alpha   90.00
_cell.angle_beta   90.00
_cell.angle_gamma   90.00
#
_symmetry.space_group_name_H-M   'P 1'
#
loop_
_entity.id
_entity.type
_entity.pdbx_description
1 polymer ?
#
loop_
_entity_poly.entity_id
_entity_poly.type
_entity_poly.pdbx_seq_one_letter_code
_entity_poly.pdbx_strand_id
1 'polypeptide(L)'
;MSETENSPNKLDGSKVESPSLEERLRRLEEILSRLEQDDVALEEALELFEEGVSHVRDAERVLAQTELRVQELLGDGDVQDMELD
;
A
#
# COMPACT_ATOMS: atom_id res chain seq x y z
N MET A 1 37.33 7.98 23.61
CA MET A 1 36.61 6.93 22.87
C MET A 1 35.14 7.26 23.04
N SER A 2 34.63 8.02 22.08
CA SER A 2 33.30 8.61 22.09
C SER A 2 32.35 7.69 21.34
N GLU A 3 31.06 7.89 21.58
CA GLU A 3 29.92 7.45 20.74
C GLU A 3 29.32 6.08 21.11
N THR A 4 28.67 6.04 22.28
CA THR A 4 27.35 5.41 22.37
C THR A 4 26.29 6.42 21.93
N GLU A 5 25.84 6.34 20.69
CA GLU A 5 24.57 6.95 20.27
C GLU A 5 23.66 5.88 19.68
N ASN A 6 23.18 5.01 20.56
CA ASN A 6 21.91 4.34 20.34
C ASN A 6 20.82 5.38 20.62
N SER A 7 20.41 6.13 19.60
CA SER A 7 19.19 6.95 19.67
C SER A 7 17.98 6.06 19.46
N PRO A 8 17.12 5.84 20.47
CA PRO A 8 15.79 5.34 20.21
C PRO A 8 14.99 6.54 19.70
N ASN A 9 14.78 6.63 18.39
CA ASN A 9 13.86 7.63 17.88
C ASN A 9 12.42 7.22 18.25
N LYS A 10 12.00 7.60 19.47
CA LYS A 10 10.61 7.71 19.83
C LYS A 10 10.09 9.03 19.27
N LEU A 11 9.35 8.95 18.18
CA LEU A 11 8.39 9.98 17.80
C LEU A 11 7.00 9.37 18.01
N ASP A 12 6.43 9.68 19.18
CA ASP A 12 5.00 9.60 19.43
C ASP A 12 4.33 10.80 18.77
N GLY A 13 3.53 10.51 17.76
CA GLY A 13 2.51 11.39 17.22
C GLY A 13 1.50 10.48 16.55
N SER A 14 0.28 10.42 17.07
CA SER A 14 -0.83 9.60 16.57
C SER A 14 -1.33 10.05 15.19
N LYS A 15 -0.45 10.08 14.20
CA LYS A 15 -0.82 10.07 12.80
C LYS A 15 -0.97 8.60 12.45
N VAL A 16 -2.20 8.18 12.20
CA VAL A 16 -2.43 6.88 11.56
C VAL A 16 -1.77 7.01 10.18
N GLU A 17 -0.51 6.61 10.09
CA GLU A 17 0.19 6.49 8.82
C GLU A 17 -0.63 5.52 7.98
N SER A 18 -1.00 5.96 6.77
CA SER A 18 -1.75 5.10 5.86
C SER A 18 -0.88 3.90 5.52
N PRO A 19 -1.45 2.68 5.42
CA PRO A 19 -0.64 1.50 5.16
C PRO A 19 0.10 1.62 3.83
N SER A 20 1.33 1.11 3.81
CA SER A 20 2.19 1.02 2.63
C SER A 20 1.55 0.16 1.53
N LEU A 21 2.08 0.25 0.31
CA LEU A 21 1.60 -0.59 -0.80
C LEU A 21 1.78 -2.07 -0.48
N GLU A 22 2.93 -2.45 0.06
CA GLU A 22 3.25 -3.82 0.45
C GLU A 22 2.31 -4.35 1.53
N GLU A 23 1.97 -3.52 2.53
CA GLU A 23 1.01 -3.90 3.58
C GLU A 23 -0.40 -4.08 3.01
N ARG A 24 -0.81 -3.23 2.06
CA ARG A 24 -2.11 -3.35 1.39
C ARG A 24 -2.20 -4.61 0.55
N LEU A 25 -1.14 -4.93 -0.19
CA LEU A 25 -1.05 -6.16 -0.98
C LEU A 25 -1.10 -7.40 -0.09
N ARG A 26 -0.34 -7.41 1.01
CA ARG A 26 -0.41 -8.50 2.00
C ARG A 26 -1.81 -8.64 2.58
N ARG A 27 -2.48 -7.53 2.91
CA ARG A 27 -3.83 -7.56 3.44
C ARG A 27 -4.84 -8.09 2.42
N LEU A 28 -4.69 -7.75 1.15
CA LEU A 28 -5.50 -8.31 0.07
C LEU A 28 -5.33 -9.83 -0.07
N GLU A 29 -4.10 -10.34 0.05
CA GLU A 29 -3.84 -11.79 0.08
C GLU A 29 -4.51 -12.48 1.26
N GLU A 30 -4.47 -11.88 2.45
CA GLU A 30 -5.17 -12.39 3.64
C GLU A 30 -6.69 -12.40 3.46
N ILE A 31 -7.26 -11.33 2.88
CA ILE A 31 -8.69 -11.23 2.58
C ILE A 31 -9.10 -12.34 1.61
N LEU A 32 -8.34 -12.54 0.53
CA LEU A 32 -8.59 -13.62 -0.44
C LEU A 32 -8.51 -14.99 0.24
N SER A 33 -7.46 -15.23 1.03
CA SER A 33 -7.30 -16.49 1.75
C SER A 33 -8.44 -16.76 2.74
N ARG A 34 -9.04 -15.73 3.34
CA ARG A 34 -10.22 -15.89 4.18
C ARG A 34 -11.46 -16.19 3.33
N LEU A 35 -11.74 -15.40 2.29
CA LEU A 35 -12.90 -15.57 1.41
C LEU A 35 -12.97 -16.93 0.70
N GLU A 36 -11.83 -17.60 0.52
CA GLU A 36 -11.75 -18.95 -0.05
C GLU A 36 -12.12 -20.07 0.95
N GLN A 37 -12.29 -19.76 2.23
CA GLN A 37 -12.68 -20.75 3.25
C GLN A 37 -14.17 -21.05 3.20
N ASP A 38 -14.52 -22.33 3.28
CA ASP A 38 -15.91 -22.81 3.18
C ASP A 38 -16.82 -22.34 4.33
N ASP A 39 -16.26 -21.80 5.42
CA ASP A 39 -16.97 -21.42 6.65
C ASP A 39 -17.17 -19.91 6.81
N VAL A 40 -16.86 -19.10 5.79
CA VAL A 40 -17.08 -17.65 5.84
C VAL A 40 -18.57 -17.33 5.83
N ALA A 41 -19.02 -16.59 6.84
CA ALA A 41 -20.38 -16.08 6.89
C ALA A 41 -20.59 -14.97 5.85
N LEU A 42 -21.80 -14.86 5.28
CA LEU A 42 -22.10 -13.85 4.25
C LEU A 42 -21.80 -12.41 4.70
N GLU A 43 -22.12 -12.07 5.95
CA GLU A 43 -21.85 -10.73 6.50
C GLU A 43 -20.34 -10.46 6.53
N GLU A 44 -19.55 -11.43 7.00
CA GLU A 44 -18.09 -11.34 7.02
C GLU A 44 -17.52 -11.24 5.60
N ALA A 45 -18.09 -11.99 4.64
CA ALA A 45 -17.68 -11.92 3.24
C ALA A 45 -17.89 -10.51 2.65
N LEU A 46 -19.00 -9.84 3.00
CA LEU A 46 -19.29 -8.48 2.58
C LEU A 46 -18.31 -7.48 3.20
N GLU A 47 -18.06 -7.58 4.51
CA GLU A 47 -17.08 -6.73 5.19
C GLU A 47 -15.67 -6.87 4.57
N LEU A 48 -15.22 -8.11 4.34
CA LEU A 48 -13.94 -8.40 3.70
C LEU A 48 -13.87 -7.87 2.27
N PHE A 49 -14.96 -7.97 1.51
CA PHE A 49 -15.02 -7.44 0.15
C PHE A 49 -14.93 -5.91 0.14
N GLU A 50 -15.67 -5.22 1.01
CA GLU A 50 -15.59 -3.76 1.16
C GLU A 50 -14.19 -3.30 1.56
N GLU A 51 -13.57 -4.02 2.50
CA GLU A 51 -12.19 -3.78 2.90
C GLU A 51 -11.23 -3.94 1.70
N GLY A 52 -11.36 -5.02 0.94
CA GLY A 52 -10.54 -5.29 -0.25
C GLY A 52 -10.66 -4.19 -1.31
N VAL A 53 -11.89 -3.74 -1.60
CA VAL A 53 -12.13 -2.62 -2.54
C VAL A 53 -11.44 -1.34 -2.07
N SER A 54 -11.45 -1.06 -0.77
CA SER A 54 -10.75 0.09 -0.19
C SER A 54 -9.24 0.01 -0.40
N HIS A 55 -8.64 -1.16 -0.13
CA HIS A 55 -7.19 -1.37 -0.31
C HIS A 55 -6.76 -1.20 -1.77
N VAL A 56 -7.52 -1.74 -2.72
CA VAL A 56 -7.24 -1.61 -4.16
C VAL A 56 -7.25 -0.13 -4.59
N ARG A 57 -8.31 0.61 -4.24
CA ARG A 57 -8.45 2.03 -4.62
C ARG A 57 -7.32 2.89 -4.07
N ASP A 58 -6.88 2.60 -2.86
CA ASP A 58 -5.77 3.33 -2.26
C ASP A 58 -4.43 2.94 -2.88
N ALA A 59 -4.21 1.67 -3.20
CA ALA A 59 -3.02 1.22 -3.92
C ALA A 59 -2.91 1.89 -5.29
N GLU A 60 -4.00 1.95 -6.06
CA GLU A 60 -4.08 2.69 -7.34
C GLU A 60 -3.70 4.17 -7.15
N ARG A 61 -4.17 4.81 -6.08
CA ARG A 61 -3.84 6.21 -5.78
C ARG A 61 -2.36 6.41 -5.50
N VAL A 62 -1.75 5.52 -4.71
CA VAL A 62 -0.31 5.57 -4.40
C VAL A 62 0.52 5.38 -5.68
N LEU A 63 0.13 4.42 -6.53
CA LEU A 63 0.78 4.17 -7.81
C LEU A 63 0.69 5.39 -8.74
N ALA A 64 -0.50 5.98 -8.91
CA ALA A 64 -0.69 7.15 -9.74
C ALA A 64 0.12 8.37 -9.26
N GLN A 65 0.21 8.57 -7.93
CA GLN A 65 1.06 9.63 -7.36
C GLN A 65 2.54 9.38 -7.61
N THR A 66 2.96 8.12 -7.52
CA THR A 66 4.35 7.72 -7.77
C THR A 66 4.70 7.90 -9.25
N GLU A 67 3.82 7.50 -10.15
CA GLU A 67 3.98 7.68 -11.60
C GLU A 67 4.10 9.16 -11.96
N LEU A 68 3.21 10.01 -11.44
CA LEU A 68 3.29 11.46 -11.65
C LEU A 68 4.63 12.01 -11.17
N ARG A 69 5.10 11.55 -10.00
CA ARG A 69 6.38 11.99 -9.46
C ARG A 69 7.56 11.54 -10.32
N VAL A 70 7.50 10.35 -10.90
CA VAL A 70 8.51 9.85 -11.85
C VAL A 70 8.49 10.70 -13.12
N GLN A 71 7.32 11.02 -13.66
CA GLN A 71 7.17 11.91 -14.82
C GLN A 71 7.77 13.29 -14.57
N GLU A 72 7.50 13.91 -13.42
CA GLU A 72 8.11 15.19 -13.03
C GLU A 72 9.65 15.14 -12.97
N LEU A 73 10.21 14.01 -12.55
CA LEU A 73 11.66 13.83 -12.41
C LEU A 73 12.36 13.57 -13.75
N LEU A 74 11.70 12.86 -14.67
CA LEU A 74 12.22 12.58 -16.01
C LEU A 74 11.97 13.73 -17.00
N GLY A 75 11.04 14.65 -16.69
CA GLY A 75 10.61 15.73 -17.57
C GLY A 75 9.60 15.23 -18.61
N ASP A 76 8.72 16.14 -19.08
CA ASP A 76 7.54 15.87 -19.94
C ASP A 76 7.82 15.14 -21.28
N GLY A 77 9.05 14.74 -21.58
CA GLY A 77 9.47 14.15 -22.86
C GLY A 77 10.06 12.74 -22.82
N ASP A 78 10.45 12.21 -21.65
CA ASP A 78 11.26 10.96 -21.58
C ASP A 78 10.48 9.72 -21.11
N VAL A 79 9.20 9.87 -20.73
CA VAL A 79 8.34 8.74 -20.26
C VAL A 79 7.54 8.09 -21.39
N GLN A 80 7.56 8.69 -22.57
CA GLN A 80 7.02 8.09 -23.79
C GLN A 80 8.01 6.98 -24.22
N ASP A 81 7.59 5.71 -24.16
CA ASP A 81 8.33 4.51 -24.60
C ASP A 81 9.05 3.66 -23.52
N MET A 82 8.53 3.58 -22.30
CA MET A 82 8.70 2.33 -21.53
C MET A 82 7.55 1.37 -21.87
N GLU A 83 7.50 0.90 -23.13
CA GLU A 83 6.76 -0.32 -23.44
C GLU A 83 7.41 -1.45 -22.62
N LEU A 84 6.70 -1.92 -21.58
CA LEU A 84 7.08 -3.11 -20.86
C LEU A 84 6.78 -4.31 -21.78
N ASP A 85 7.79 -4.73 -22.54
CA ASP A 85 7.84 -6.06 -23.19
C ASP A 85 7.82 -7.19 -22.14
#